data_AF-A0A1M3DY47-F1
#
_entry.id   AF-A0A1M3DY47-F1
#
_cell.length_a   1.000
_cell.length_b   1.000
_cell.length_c   1.000
_cell.angle_alpha   90.00
_cell.angle_beta   90.00
_cell.angle_gamma   90.00
#
_symmetry.space_group_name_H-M   'P 1'
#
loop_
_entity.id
_entity.type
_entity.pdbx_description
1 polymer ?
#
loop_
_entity_poly.entity_id
_entity_poly.type
_entity_poly.pdbx_seq_one_letter_code
_entity_poly.pdbx_strand_id
1 'polypeptide(L)'
;MQLAKYPLNLANYMDQNGNLTNDGITLVIRTIQDVQEKITAIGRTELSVIATAAIRDAKNQRQILDAIAQVRGVSVTVLSHTEEADFGVGTAYALMASMGNETPENAIFVDQGGASIQVINIRGGNELVVERFLGKIGTHLVADKVKSIFYAELGLHENQIFPFPRVAGRDSGVLHYLYSLIANLLQLKGEKPSDFLGNSTTAYGVARAHQFCVLPLANPNGDHFTINEVDAALFQLSQLGEKAIKERYPSVQKPLDDFATMLLTYTIMRNFGIDKIVVLPIPGSSLASAVKLLPHWTSASRYTQPYWTGVASSQFDSMHEPLNITTIVNAFRPEKRAQFSLCITCPLAFNK
;
A
#
# COMPACT_ATOMS: atom_id res chain seq x y z
N MET A 1 -16.37 10.16 12.80
CA MET A 1 -14.93 10.40 12.53
C MET A 1 -14.75 10.57 11.03
N GLN A 2 -14.42 11.78 10.56
CA GLN A 2 -14.09 12.04 9.16
C GLN A 2 -12.62 11.68 8.92
N LEU A 3 -12.21 11.38 7.69
CA LEU A 3 -10.82 11.09 7.34
C LEU A 3 -10.43 12.07 6.24
N ALA A 4 -9.49 12.97 6.49
CA ALA A 4 -8.83 13.78 5.45
C ALA A 4 -7.56 13.06 5.02
N LYS A 5 -6.88 13.59 4.02
CA LYS A 5 -5.61 13.07 3.54
C LYS A 5 -4.73 14.25 3.13
N TYR A 6 -3.47 14.22 3.53
CA TYR A 6 -2.47 15.18 3.06
C TYR A 6 -1.44 14.42 2.21
N PRO A 7 -1.47 14.59 0.89
CA PRO A 7 -0.53 13.90 0.01
C PRO A 7 0.85 14.55 0.13
N LEU A 8 1.73 13.97 0.95
CA LEU A 8 3.10 14.48 1.10
C LEU A 8 4.07 13.97 0.04
N ASN A 9 3.84 12.76 -0.48
CA ASN A 9 4.73 12.08 -1.44
C ASN A 9 6.21 12.12 -1.00
N LEU A 10 6.48 11.78 0.26
CA LEU A 10 7.82 11.90 0.87
C LEU A 10 8.92 11.17 0.11
N ALA A 11 8.59 10.15 -0.69
CA ALA A 11 9.51 9.49 -1.60
C ALA A 11 10.22 10.47 -2.54
N ASN A 12 9.54 11.53 -2.99
CA ASN A 12 10.09 12.56 -3.89
C ASN A 12 11.07 13.50 -3.18
N TYR A 13 11.13 13.45 -1.86
CA TYR A 13 12.02 14.25 -1.03
C TYR A 13 13.20 13.43 -0.50
N MET A 14 13.37 12.20 -0.98
CA MET A 14 14.53 11.37 -0.69
C MET A 14 15.68 11.75 -1.61
N ASP A 15 16.85 12.04 -1.03
CA ASP A 15 18.06 12.27 -1.81
C ASP A 15 18.69 10.95 -2.30
N GLN A 16 19.67 11.06 -3.19
CA GLN A 16 20.44 9.93 -3.72
C GLN A 16 21.18 9.11 -2.65
N ASN A 17 21.38 9.66 -1.45
CA ASN A 17 22.03 8.99 -0.34
C ASN A 17 21.02 8.22 0.53
N GLY A 18 19.72 8.37 0.30
CA GLY A 18 18.65 7.78 1.11
C GLY A 18 18.31 8.59 2.36
N ASN A 19 18.59 9.90 2.38
CA ASN A 19 18.14 10.81 3.42
C ASN A 19 16.86 11.53 2.99
N LEU A 20 15.97 11.81 3.93
CA LEU A 20 14.91 12.79 3.71
C LEU A 20 15.53 14.18 3.71
N THR A 21 15.34 14.92 2.62
CA THR A 21 15.84 16.30 2.45
C THR A 21 15.27 17.24 3.52
N ASN A 22 15.94 18.38 3.74
CA ASN A 22 15.44 19.41 4.67
C ASN A 22 14.07 19.95 4.27
N ASP A 23 13.78 20.04 2.97
CA ASP A 23 12.45 20.41 2.46
C ASP A 23 11.41 19.35 2.82
N GLY A 24 11.75 18.07 2.68
CA GLY A 24 10.91 16.95 3.11
C GLY A 24 10.64 16.96 4.61
N ILE A 25 11.65 17.20 5.44
CA ILE A 25 11.51 17.33 6.90
C ILE A 25 10.59 18.52 7.22
N THR A 26 10.83 19.67 6.60
CA THR A 26 10.02 20.89 6.80
C THR A 26 8.57 20.65 6.42
N LEU A 27 8.31 19.94 5.32
CA LEU A 27 6.97 19.55 4.89
C LEU A 27 6.28 18.65 5.92
N VAL A 28 6.98 17.67 6.47
CA VAL A 28 6.45 16.81 7.56
C VAL A 28 6.07 17.65 8.77
N ILE A 29 6.98 18.51 9.25
CA ILE A 29 6.75 19.34 10.45
C ILE A 29 5.55 20.29 10.25
N ARG A 30 5.52 21.01 9.13
CA ARG A 30 4.40 21.91 8.81
C ARG A 30 3.07 21.17 8.77
N THR A 31 3.04 20.00 8.15
CA THR A 31 1.78 19.24 8.07
C THR A 31 1.35 18.72 9.44
N ILE A 32 2.29 18.29 10.29
CA ILE A 32 1.99 17.90 11.67
C ILE A 32 1.43 19.09 12.45
N GLN A 33 2.01 20.29 12.31
CA GLN A 33 1.53 21.52 12.94
C GLN A 33 0.12 21.89 12.45
N ASP A 34 -0.13 21.86 11.14
CA ASP A 34 -1.45 22.12 10.55
C ASP A 34 -2.51 21.16 11.11
N VAL A 35 -2.17 19.88 11.26
CA VAL A 35 -3.06 18.88 11.87
C VAL A 35 -3.25 19.17 13.36
N GLN A 36 -2.19 19.55 14.07
CA GLN A 36 -2.24 19.90 15.47
C GLN A 36 -3.19 21.08 15.75
N GLU A 37 -3.11 22.14 14.94
CA GLU A 37 -4.02 23.29 15.03
C GLU A 37 -5.48 22.86 14.86
N LYS A 38 -5.75 21.99 13.87
CA LYS A 38 -7.09 21.46 13.59
C LYS A 38 -7.63 20.63 14.75
N ILE A 39 -6.82 19.77 15.36
CA ILE A 39 -7.28 18.94 16.49
C ILE A 39 -7.42 19.75 17.78
N THR A 40 -6.62 20.82 17.94
CA THR A 40 -6.71 21.74 19.08
C THR A 40 -8.01 22.52 19.05
N ALA A 41 -8.46 22.95 17.85
CA ALA A 41 -9.73 23.61 17.65
C ALA A 41 -10.96 22.77 18.08
N ILE A 42 -10.82 21.44 18.15
CA ILE A 42 -11.85 20.52 18.65
C ILE A 42 -11.55 19.97 20.06
N GLY A 43 -10.67 20.64 20.81
CA GLY A 43 -10.38 20.34 22.22
C GLY A 43 -9.43 19.16 22.45
N ARG A 44 -8.61 18.77 21.46
CA ARG A 44 -7.62 17.69 21.58
C ARG A 44 -6.20 18.24 21.59
N THR A 45 -5.35 17.73 22.46
CA THR A 45 -3.99 18.23 22.68
C THR A 45 -2.88 17.24 22.36
N GLU A 46 -3.22 15.97 22.15
CA GLU A 46 -2.27 14.91 21.80
C GLU A 46 -2.50 14.43 20.37
N LEU A 47 -1.41 14.31 19.62
CA LEU A 47 -1.37 13.78 18.27
C LEU A 47 -0.43 12.56 18.23
N SER A 48 -0.98 11.39 17.92
CA SER A 48 -0.16 10.24 17.55
C SER A 48 0.12 10.23 16.05
N VAL A 49 1.28 9.70 15.69
CA VAL A 49 1.83 9.73 14.34
C VAL A 49 2.41 8.36 14.07
N ILE A 50 2.00 7.72 12.98
CA ILE A 50 2.63 6.48 12.52
C ILE A 50 3.57 6.83 11.35
N ALA A 51 4.70 6.15 11.25
CA ALA A 51 5.67 6.38 10.20
C ALA A 51 6.03 5.03 9.58
N THR A 52 5.98 4.94 8.24
CA THR A 52 6.32 3.73 7.50
C THR A 52 7.49 4.00 6.53
N ALA A 53 7.59 3.28 5.42
CA ALA A 53 8.73 3.21 4.51
C ALA A 53 9.57 4.50 4.37
N ALA A 54 8.95 5.63 4.03
CA ALA A 54 9.70 6.87 3.77
C ALA A 54 10.50 7.40 4.98
N ILE A 55 10.03 7.19 6.21
CA ILE A 55 10.74 7.59 7.45
C ILE A 55 11.45 6.37 8.07
N ARG A 56 10.84 5.18 8.00
CA ARG A 56 11.44 3.91 8.45
C ARG A 56 12.79 3.66 7.79
N ASP A 57 12.87 3.87 6.48
CA ASP A 57 14.02 3.47 5.68
C ASP A 57 14.99 4.66 5.43
N ALA A 58 14.68 5.87 5.92
CA ALA A 58 15.55 7.04 5.77
C ALA A 58 16.81 6.93 6.64
N LYS A 59 17.99 7.15 6.06
CA LYS A 59 19.28 7.08 6.78
C LYS A 59 19.39 8.12 7.90
N ASN A 60 18.76 9.28 7.73
CA ASN A 60 18.68 10.33 8.74
C ASN A 60 17.42 10.26 9.61
N GLN A 61 16.79 9.08 9.76
CA GLN A 61 15.58 8.88 10.57
C GLN A 61 15.65 9.56 11.94
N ARG A 62 16.76 9.41 12.66
CA ARG A 62 16.93 10.04 13.98
C ARG A 62 16.75 11.56 13.93
N GLN A 63 17.35 12.22 12.93
CA GLN A 63 17.19 13.66 12.73
C GLN A 63 15.72 14.04 12.46
N ILE A 64 15.01 13.23 11.67
CA ILE A 64 13.59 13.43 11.36
C ILE A 64 12.76 13.32 12.66
N LEU A 65 12.98 12.27 13.45
CA LEU A 65 12.26 12.04 14.71
C LEU A 65 12.58 13.12 15.75
N ASP A 66 13.84 13.55 15.87
CA ASP A 66 14.26 14.63 16.76
C ASP A 66 13.58 15.95 16.38
N ALA A 67 13.41 16.22 15.08
CA ALA A 67 12.68 17.39 14.59
C ALA A 67 11.18 17.32 14.92
N ILE A 68 10.54 16.15 14.75
CA ILE A 68 9.12 15.97 15.09
C ILE A 68 8.90 16.09 16.60
N ALA A 69 9.84 15.58 17.42
CA ALA A 69 9.76 15.66 18.87
C ALA A 69 9.78 17.10 19.43
N GLN A 70 10.24 18.09 18.65
CA GLN A 70 10.14 19.50 19.02
C GLN A 70 8.70 20.03 18.97
N VAL A 71 7.80 19.34 18.26
CA VAL A 71 6.37 19.67 18.22
C VAL A 71 5.71 19.07 19.47
N ARG A 72 5.37 19.93 20.44
CA ARG A 72 4.78 19.51 21.72
C ARG A 72 3.50 18.69 21.49
N GLY A 73 3.25 17.69 22.33
CA GLY A 73 2.02 16.89 22.24
C GLY A 73 1.98 15.93 21.05
N VAL A 74 3.08 15.77 20.31
CA VAL A 74 3.19 14.81 19.22
C VAL A 74 4.00 13.59 19.66
N SER A 75 3.48 12.40 19.37
CA SER A 75 4.18 11.12 19.56
C SER A 75 4.29 10.39 18.23
N VAL A 76 5.46 9.86 17.92
CA VAL A 76 5.72 9.14 16.66
C VAL A 76 6.06 7.69 16.95
N THR A 77 5.37 6.78 16.26
CA THR A 77 5.67 5.35 16.20
C THR A 77 6.10 5.01 14.79
N VAL A 78 7.34 4.58 14.62
CA VAL A 78 7.81 4.06 13.33
C VAL A 78 7.47 2.57 13.29
N LEU A 79 6.63 2.15 12.34
CA LEU A 79 6.33 0.74 12.14
C LEU A 79 7.44 0.09 11.34
N SER A 80 7.90 -1.07 11.80
CA SER A 80 8.64 -2.01 10.99
C SER A 80 7.81 -2.46 9.77
N HIS A 81 8.49 -3.05 8.78
CA HIS A 81 7.83 -3.51 7.58
C HIS A 81 6.86 -4.66 7.86
N THR A 82 7.20 -5.54 8.80
CA THR A 82 6.35 -6.64 9.26
C THR A 82 5.12 -6.12 10.01
N GLU A 83 5.29 -5.13 10.91
CA GLU A 83 4.15 -4.51 11.59
C GLU A 83 3.18 -3.88 10.58
N GLU A 84 3.69 -3.13 9.59
CA GLU A 84 2.85 -2.54 8.52
C GLU A 84 2.04 -3.62 7.77
N ALA A 85 2.65 -4.78 7.47
CA ALA A 85 1.97 -5.92 6.86
C ALA A 85 0.84 -6.46 7.76
N ASP A 86 1.13 -6.66 9.04
CA ASP A 86 0.17 -7.17 10.02
C ASP A 86 -1.01 -6.19 10.23
N PHE A 87 -0.74 -4.89 10.21
CA PHE A 87 -1.77 -3.84 10.21
C PHE A 87 -2.68 -3.92 8.97
N GLY A 88 -2.12 -4.19 7.80
CA GLY A 88 -2.87 -4.41 6.56
C GLY A 88 -3.85 -5.59 6.69
N VAL A 89 -3.36 -6.73 7.20
CA VAL A 89 -4.19 -7.91 7.47
C VAL A 89 -5.31 -7.60 8.48
N GLY A 90 -4.96 -6.99 9.62
CA GLY A 90 -5.94 -6.62 10.65
C GLY A 90 -7.01 -5.67 10.12
N THR A 91 -6.62 -4.71 9.27
CA THR A 91 -7.56 -3.81 8.57
C THR A 91 -8.52 -4.60 7.70
N ALA A 92 -8.00 -5.54 6.92
CA ALA A 92 -8.80 -6.34 6.01
C ALA A 92 -9.86 -7.15 6.75
N TYR A 93 -9.46 -7.86 7.81
CA TYR A 93 -10.40 -8.60 8.65
C TYR A 93 -11.42 -7.71 9.34
N ALA A 94 -11.00 -6.56 9.86
CA ALA A 94 -11.93 -5.62 10.48
C ALA A 94 -12.95 -5.05 9.49
N LEU A 95 -12.52 -4.77 8.24
CA LEU A 95 -13.42 -4.36 7.16
C LEU A 95 -14.41 -5.47 6.80
N MET A 96 -13.94 -6.69 6.57
CA MET A 96 -14.79 -7.85 6.29
C MET A 96 -15.84 -8.04 7.39
N ALA A 97 -15.42 -8.05 8.65
CA ALA A 97 -16.33 -8.19 9.80
C ALA A 97 -17.35 -7.05 9.85
N SER A 98 -16.94 -5.80 9.57
CA SER A 98 -17.85 -4.65 9.55
C SER A 98 -18.91 -4.72 8.44
N MET A 99 -18.65 -5.48 7.37
CA MET A 99 -19.58 -5.76 6.28
C MET A 99 -20.44 -7.01 6.54
N GLY A 100 -20.28 -7.67 7.69
CA GLY A 100 -20.99 -8.91 8.03
C GLY A 100 -20.41 -10.16 7.37
N ASN A 101 -19.19 -10.08 6.82
CA ASN A 101 -18.53 -11.21 6.17
C ASN A 101 -17.72 -12.02 7.18
N GLU A 102 -17.68 -13.35 7.00
CA GLU A 102 -16.78 -14.21 7.75
C GLU A 102 -15.32 -13.94 7.39
N THR A 103 -14.43 -14.04 8.37
CA THR A 103 -12.99 -13.93 8.14
C THR A 103 -12.46 -15.24 7.57
N PRO A 104 -11.87 -15.25 6.37
CA PRO A 104 -11.36 -16.47 5.76
C PRO A 104 -10.18 -17.04 6.56
N GLU A 105 -10.16 -18.36 6.72
CA GLU A 105 -9.04 -19.10 7.30
C GLU A 105 -7.83 -19.17 6.35
N ASN A 106 -8.10 -19.19 5.05
CA ASN A 106 -7.08 -19.12 4.00
C ASN A 106 -7.30 -17.85 3.18
N ALA A 107 -6.35 -16.93 3.19
CA ALA A 107 -6.44 -15.67 2.45
C ALA A 107 -5.08 -15.10 2.07
N ILE A 108 -5.03 -14.46 0.91
CA ILE A 108 -3.90 -13.61 0.51
C ILE A 108 -4.30 -12.16 0.69
N PHE A 109 -3.44 -11.34 1.27
CA PHE A 109 -3.63 -9.91 1.40
C PHE A 109 -2.57 -9.18 0.58
N VAL A 110 -3.01 -8.21 -0.22
CA VAL A 110 -2.11 -7.37 -1.03
C VAL A 110 -2.32 -5.93 -0.59
N ASP A 111 -1.28 -5.33 0.00
CA ASP A 111 -1.21 -3.90 0.27
C ASP A 111 -0.09 -3.29 -0.59
N GLN A 112 -0.44 -2.49 -1.59
CA GLN A 112 0.52 -1.72 -2.38
C GLN A 112 0.44 -0.23 -2.03
N GLY A 113 1.39 0.19 -1.20
CA GLY A 113 1.61 1.57 -0.83
C GLY A 113 2.42 2.36 -1.87
N GLY A 114 2.61 3.64 -1.57
CA GLY A 114 3.41 4.53 -2.42
C GLY A 114 4.90 4.20 -2.46
N ALA A 115 5.43 3.64 -1.36
CA ALA A 115 6.86 3.40 -1.17
C ALA A 115 7.22 1.93 -0.87
N SER A 116 6.24 1.07 -0.60
CA SER A 116 6.42 -0.35 -0.28
C SER A 116 5.20 -1.16 -0.67
N ILE A 117 5.36 -2.48 -0.73
CA ILE A 117 4.30 -3.44 -1.02
C ILE A 117 4.40 -4.60 -0.03
N GLN A 118 3.26 -5.11 0.41
CA GLN A 118 3.16 -6.30 1.21
C GLN A 118 2.23 -7.30 0.54
N VAL A 119 2.68 -8.54 0.39
CA VAL A 119 1.83 -9.68 0.05
C VAL A 119 1.92 -10.66 1.22
N ILE A 120 0.78 -10.96 1.84
CA ILE A 120 0.71 -11.84 3.00
C ILE A 120 -0.16 -13.02 2.63
N ASN A 121 0.36 -14.25 2.67
CA ASN A 121 -0.47 -15.44 2.60
C ASN A 121 -0.70 -15.99 4.01
N ILE A 122 -1.97 -16.18 4.34
CA ILE A 122 -2.42 -16.81 5.58
C ILE A 122 -3.08 -18.12 5.19
N ARG A 123 -2.61 -19.23 5.78
CA ARG A 123 -3.21 -20.55 5.63
C ARG A 123 -3.61 -21.11 6.97
N GLY A 124 -4.90 -21.41 7.12
CA GLY A 124 -5.48 -22.03 8.30
C GLY A 124 -5.43 -23.56 8.22
N GLY A 125 -5.57 -24.20 9.38
CA GLY A 125 -5.47 -25.65 9.55
C GLY A 125 -5.23 -26.00 11.02
N ASN A 126 -4.54 -27.13 11.28
CA ASN A 126 -4.10 -27.48 12.64
C ASN A 126 -3.11 -26.44 13.20
N GLU A 127 -2.31 -25.82 12.32
CA GLU A 127 -1.44 -24.69 12.62
C GLU A 127 -1.74 -23.56 11.63
N LEU A 128 -1.68 -22.32 12.10
CA LEU A 128 -1.74 -21.15 11.23
C LEU A 128 -0.37 -20.95 10.58
N VAL A 129 -0.32 -20.78 9.27
CA VAL A 129 0.91 -20.43 8.54
C VAL A 129 0.76 -19.03 7.97
N VAL A 130 1.76 -18.18 8.22
CA VAL A 130 1.78 -16.80 7.71
C VAL A 130 3.09 -16.56 6.98
N GLU A 131 3.00 -16.37 5.67
CA GLU A 131 4.13 -16.04 4.82
C GLU A 131 4.00 -14.61 4.33
N ARG A 132 5.12 -13.89 4.30
CA ARG A 132 5.14 -12.47 3.94
C ARG A 132 6.18 -12.23 2.86
N PHE A 133 5.76 -11.52 1.83
CA PHE A 133 6.65 -10.82 0.92
C PHE A 133 6.61 -9.33 1.25
N LEU A 134 7.77 -8.74 1.51
CA LEU A 134 7.94 -7.38 1.99
C LEU A 134 8.74 -6.56 0.97
N GLY A 135 8.05 -6.09 -0.07
CA GLY A 135 8.63 -5.31 -1.17
C GLY A 135 9.03 -3.89 -0.74
N LYS A 136 10.28 -3.51 -0.95
CA LYS A 136 10.84 -2.19 -0.59
C LYS A 136 10.64 -1.11 -1.65
N ILE A 137 9.78 -1.36 -2.64
CA ILE A 137 9.41 -0.40 -3.67
C ILE A 137 7.88 -0.33 -3.72
N GLY A 138 7.33 0.83 -4.05
CA GLY A 138 5.90 1.05 -4.19
C GLY A 138 5.56 1.82 -5.46
N THR A 139 4.31 2.30 -5.56
CA THR A 139 3.78 2.89 -6.80
C THR A 139 4.56 4.11 -7.28
N HIS A 140 5.12 4.94 -6.39
CA HIS A 140 5.86 6.16 -6.77
C HIS A 140 7.17 5.83 -7.49
N LEU A 141 8.00 4.97 -6.91
CA LEU A 141 9.29 4.61 -7.52
C LEU A 141 9.08 3.85 -8.84
N VAL A 142 8.06 2.98 -8.90
CA VAL A 142 7.70 2.27 -10.13
C VAL A 142 7.26 3.25 -11.20
N ALA A 143 6.40 4.22 -10.86
CA ALA A 143 6.01 5.28 -11.78
C ALA A 143 7.24 6.04 -12.30
N ASP A 144 8.09 6.54 -11.41
CA ASP A 144 9.30 7.30 -11.79
C ASP A 144 10.23 6.50 -12.70
N LYS A 145 10.42 5.20 -12.42
CA LYS A 145 11.24 4.35 -13.27
C LYS A 145 10.61 4.15 -14.65
N VAL A 146 9.30 3.92 -14.71
CA VAL A 146 8.57 3.85 -15.98
C VAL A 146 8.71 5.17 -16.75
N LYS A 147 8.55 6.34 -16.10
CA LYS A 147 8.77 7.64 -16.77
C LYS A 147 10.19 7.78 -17.30
N SER A 148 11.19 7.39 -16.52
CA SER A 148 12.59 7.48 -16.93
C SER A 148 12.87 6.70 -18.21
N ILE A 149 12.25 5.53 -18.37
CA ILE A 149 12.37 4.71 -19.58
C ILE A 149 11.69 5.38 -20.76
N PHE A 150 10.46 5.87 -20.56
CA PHE A 150 9.72 6.53 -21.63
C PHE A 150 10.44 7.78 -22.14
N TYR A 151 10.99 8.59 -21.24
CA TYR A 151 11.63 9.85 -21.60
C TYR A 151 13.07 9.67 -22.10
N ALA A 152 13.88 8.85 -21.41
CA ALA A 152 15.30 8.75 -21.71
C ALA A 152 15.63 7.65 -22.73
N GLU A 153 14.94 6.50 -22.68
CA GLU A 153 15.25 5.35 -23.55
C GLU A 153 14.43 5.39 -24.84
N LEU A 154 13.16 5.82 -24.76
CA LEU A 154 12.25 5.87 -25.92
C LEU A 154 12.15 7.28 -26.55
N GLY A 155 12.75 8.29 -25.92
CA GLY A 155 12.76 9.67 -26.44
C GLY A 155 11.38 10.32 -26.52
N LEU A 156 10.40 9.83 -25.73
CA LEU A 156 9.05 10.36 -25.72
C LEU A 156 9.00 11.62 -24.86
N HIS A 157 8.29 12.66 -25.30
CA HIS A 157 7.95 13.81 -24.47
C HIS A 157 6.66 13.55 -23.66
N GLU A 158 6.35 14.39 -22.66
CA GLU A 158 5.13 14.26 -21.82
C GLU A 158 3.84 14.07 -22.64
N ASN A 159 3.76 14.72 -23.80
CA ASN A 159 2.59 14.64 -24.69
C ASN A 159 2.63 13.44 -25.66
N GLN A 160 3.68 12.63 -25.62
CA GLN A 160 3.96 11.49 -26.52
C GLN A 160 4.11 10.17 -25.73
N ILE A 161 3.89 10.18 -24.41
CA ILE A 161 3.98 9.00 -23.55
C ILE A 161 3.12 7.85 -24.09
N PHE A 162 2.02 8.20 -24.76
CA PHE A 162 1.15 7.25 -25.42
C PHE A 162 0.65 7.78 -26.78
N PRO A 163 0.31 6.92 -27.76
CA PRO A 163 0.43 5.46 -27.74
C PRO A 163 1.88 5.02 -27.90
N PHE A 164 2.22 3.84 -27.36
CA PHE A 164 3.51 3.21 -27.68
C PHE A 164 3.66 3.12 -29.22
N PRO A 165 4.86 3.33 -29.79
CA PRO A 165 5.09 3.11 -31.22
C PRO A 165 4.53 1.72 -31.58
N ARG A 166 3.45 1.73 -32.37
CA ARG A 166 2.49 0.63 -32.61
C ARG A 166 2.94 -0.72 -32.05
N VAL A 167 2.50 -1.00 -30.84
CA VAL A 167 2.57 -2.32 -30.22
C VAL A 167 1.75 -3.30 -31.07
N ALA A 168 2.44 -4.09 -31.91
CA ALA A 168 1.84 -5.15 -32.68
C ALA A 168 1.63 -6.39 -31.78
N GLY A 169 0.47 -6.48 -31.14
CA GLY A 169 0.02 -7.67 -30.41
C GLY A 169 0.13 -7.59 -28.88
N ARG A 170 -0.57 -8.51 -28.19
CA ARG A 170 -0.60 -8.60 -26.71
C ARG A 170 0.76 -8.98 -26.10
N ASP A 171 1.60 -9.70 -26.84
CA ASP A 171 2.99 -10.05 -26.46
C ASP A 171 3.99 -8.96 -26.86
N SER A 172 3.65 -7.70 -26.58
CA SER A 172 4.54 -6.60 -26.94
C SER A 172 5.83 -6.66 -26.12
N GLY A 173 6.98 -6.58 -26.80
CA GLY A 173 8.28 -6.57 -26.15
C GLY A 173 8.40 -5.48 -25.07
N VAL A 174 7.69 -4.36 -25.21
CA VAL A 174 7.74 -3.24 -24.24
C VAL A 174 6.98 -3.55 -22.95
N LEU A 175 5.72 -4.03 -23.01
CA LEU A 175 5.00 -4.41 -21.79
C LEU A 175 5.71 -5.55 -21.07
N HIS A 176 6.23 -6.53 -21.82
CA HIS A 176 7.02 -7.61 -21.25
C HIS A 176 8.31 -7.09 -20.59
N TYR A 177 9.03 -6.17 -21.24
CA TYR A 177 10.23 -5.53 -20.69
C TYR A 177 9.93 -4.77 -19.39
N LEU A 178 8.88 -3.95 -19.38
CA LEU A 178 8.51 -3.18 -18.18
C LEU A 178 8.06 -4.11 -17.04
N TYR A 179 7.35 -5.20 -17.34
CA TYR A 179 7.06 -6.26 -16.39
C TYR A 179 8.34 -6.87 -15.79
N SER A 180 9.28 -7.30 -16.64
CA SER A 180 10.55 -7.91 -16.20
C SER A 180 11.38 -6.94 -15.36
N LEU A 181 11.37 -5.67 -15.74
CA LEU A 181 12.01 -4.60 -14.96
C LEU A 181 11.41 -4.49 -13.56
N ILE A 182 10.08 -4.40 -13.45
CA ILE A 182 9.41 -4.28 -12.13
C ILE A 182 9.63 -5.52 -11.30
N ALA A 183 9.56 -6.71 -11.90
CA ALA A 183 9.88 -7.96 -11.22
C ALA A 183 11.32 -7.96 -10.67
N ASN A 184 12.29 -7.48 -11.46
CA ASN A 184 13.68 -7.33 -11.04
C ASN A 184 13.84 -6.30 -9.91
N LEU A 185 13.14 -5.15 -9.98
CA LEU A 185 13.17 -4.14 -8.90
C LEU A 185 12.60 -4.70 -7.60
N LEU A 186 11.56 -5.53 -7.69
CA LEU A 186 10.97 -6.25 -6.56
C LEU A 186 11.82 -7.46 -6.12
N GLN A 187 12.92 -7.75 -6.83
CA GLN A 187 13.77 -8.92 -6.63
C GLN A 187 13.01 -10.26 -6.73
N LEU A 188 11.93 -10.28 -7.51
CA LEU A 188 11.15 -11.47 -7.85
C LEU A 188 11.93 -12.27 -8.91
N LYS A 189 13.01 -12.93 -8.51
CA LYS A 189 13.84 -13.72 -9.43
C LYS A 189 13.23 -15.09 -9.69
N GLY A 190 12.24 -15.20 -10.57
CA GLY A 190 11.84 -16.44 -11.26
C GLY A 190 11.39 -17.64 -10.40
N GLU A 191 11.57 -17.58 -9.09
CA GLU A 191 10.98 -18.46 -8.10
C GLU A 191 9.52 -18.04 -8.04
N LYS A 192 8.68 -18.71 -8.84
CA LYS A 192 7.29 -18.87 -8.45
C LYS A 192 7.37 -19.49 -7.07
N PRO A 193 6.89 -18.82 -6.02
CA PRO A 193 6.83 -19.50 -4.77
C PRO A 193 5.62 -20.42 -4.88
N SER A 194 5.84 -21.59 -5.50
CA SER A 194 4.85 -22.67 -5.60
C SER A 194 4.27 -23.03 -4.23
N ASP A 195 5.04 -22.73 -3.19
CA ASP A 195 4.70 -22.99 -1.80
C ASP A 195 3.97 -21.80 -1.14
N PHE A 196 4.10 -20.58 -1.68
CA PHE A 196 3.59 -19.36 -1.04
C PHE A 196 2.09 -19.19 -1.13
N LEU A 197 1.38 -19.82 -2.06
CA LEU A 197 -0.08 -19.59 -2.21
C LEU A 197 -0.94 -20.70 -1.64
N GLY A 198 -0.40 -21.92 -1.49
CA GLY A 198 -1.21 -23.11 -1.26
C GLY A 198 -2.30 -23.29 -2.34
N ASN A 199 -3.17 -24.28 -2.18
CA ASN A 199 -4.27 -24.51 -3.10
C ASN A 199 -5.32 -23.38 -3.01
N SER A 200 -5.57 -22.69 -4.13
CA SER A 200 -6.71 -21.80 -4.42
C SER A 200 -7.16 -20.90 -3.25
N THR A 201 -6.38 -19.86 -2.98
CA THR A 201 -6.67 -18.88 -1.93
C THR A 201 -7.21 -17.57 -2.53
N THR A 202 -8.33 -17.05 -2.02
CA THR A 202 -8.86 -15.74 -2.44
C THR A 202 -7.90 -14.63 -1.99
N ALA A 203 -7.52 -13.73 -2.90
CA ALA A 203 -6.73 -12.56 -2.57
C ALA A 203 -7.61 -11.32 -2.32
N TYR A 204 -7.22 -10.51 -1.34
CA TYR A 204 -7.89 -9.28 -0.93
C TYR A 204 -6.94 -8.09 -1.05
N GLY A 205 -7.36 -7.07 -1.80
CA GLY A 205 -6.63 -5.83 -1.97
C GLY A 205 -6.99 -4.85 -0.87
N VAL A 206 -6.00 -4.42 -0.09
CA VAL A 206 -6.16 -3.55 1.09
C VAL A 206 -5.53 -2.17 0.87
N ALA A 207 -5.37 -1.76 -0.38
CA ALA A 207 -4.66 -0.53 -0.75
C ALA A 207 -5.49 0.41 -1.61
N ARG A 208 -5.16 1.70 -1.53
CA ARG A 208 -5.83 2.74 -2.33
C ARG A 208 -5.65 2.52 -3.81
N ALA A 209 -4.48 2.03 -4.20
CA ALA A 209 -4.18 1.72 -5.59
C ALA A 209 -5.19 0.70 -6.13
N HIS A 210 -5.56 -0.33 -5.37
CA HIS A 210 -6.58 -1.29 -5.78
C HIS A 210 -7.95 -0.62 -5.97
N GLN A 211 -8.41 0.17 -4.99
CA GLN A 211 -9.75 0.77 -5.01
C GLN A 211 -9.91 1.94 -5.98
N PHE A 212 -8.92 2.82 -6.08
CA PHE A 212 -9.06 4.09 -6.79
C PHE A 212 -8.33 4.14 -8.13
N CYS A 213 -7.48 3.16 -8.45
CA CYS A 213 -6.77 3.08 -9.71
C CYS A 213 -7.11 1.77 -10.44
N VAL A 214 -6.78 0.61 -9.85
CA VAL A 214 -6.86 -0.67 -10.56
C VAL A 214 -8.29 -1.09 -10.85
N LEU A 215 -9.17 -1.12 -9.84
CA LEU A 215 -10.55 -1.55 -10.01
C LEU A 215 -11.32 -0.67 -11.02
N PRO A 216 -11.30 0.67 -10.95
CA PRO A 216 -11.98 1.51 -11.93
C PRO A 216 -11.47 1.34 -13.37
N LEU A 217 -10.21 0.95 -13.56
CA LEU A 217 -9.62 0.75 -14.89
C LEU A 217 -9.83 -0.67 -15.43
N ALA A 218 -9.79 -1.68 -14.57
CA ALA A 218 -9.89 -3.09 -14.95
C ALA A 218 -11.34 -3.60 -14.97
N ASN A 219 -12.12 -3.29 -13.93
CA ASN A 219 -13.51 -3.74 -13.78
C ASN A 219 -14.35 -2.68 -13.04
N PRO A 220 -14.77 -1.59 -13.71
CA PRO A 220 -15.40 -0.44 -13.07
C PRO A 220 -16.76 -0.72 -12.41
N ASN A 221 -17.42 -1.82 -12.76
CA ASN A 221 -18.74 -2.19 -12.23
C ASN A 221 -18.66 -3.34 -11.22
N GLY A 222 -17.46 -3.83 -10.91
CA GLY A 222 -17.22 -4.92 -9.98
C GLY A 222 -16.71 -4.46 -8.61
N ASP A 223 -16.57 -5.44 -7.72
CA ASP A 223 -15.87 -5.34 -6.44
C ASP A 223 -14.52 -6.07 -6.46
N HIS A 224 -14.13 -6.61 -7.61
CA HIS A 224 -12.91 -7.37 -7.82
C HIS A 224 -12.39 -7.17 -9.24
N PHE A 225 -11.13 -7.53 -9.45
CA PHE A 225 -10.54 -7.62 -10.79
C PHE A 225 -9.70 -8.90 -10.92
N THR A 226 -9.65 -9.43 -12.13
CA THR A 226 -8.85 -10.59 -12.51
C THR A 226 -7.56 -10.16 -13.20
N ILE A 227 -6.57 -11.05 -13.22
CA ILE A 227 -5.30 -10.79 -13.93
C ILE A 227 -5.52 -10.49 -15.42
N ASN A 228 -6.50 -11.15 -16.04
CA ASN A 228 -6.87 -10.94 -17.44
C ASN A 228 -7.53 -9.59 -17.70
N GLU A 229 -8.35 -9.08 -16.76
CA GLU A 229 -8.92 -7.73 -16.86
C GLU A 229 -7.84 -6.65 -16.70
N VAL A 230 -6.89 -6.85 -15.78
CA VAL A 230 -5.74 -5.96 -15.60
C VAL A 230 -4.86 -5.95 -16.85
N ASP A 231 -4.58 -7.12 -17.43
CA ASP A 231 -3.83 -7.26 -18.70
C ASP A 231 -4.53 -6.55 -19.86
N ALA A 232 -5.84 -6.78 -20.02
CA ALA A 232 -6.64 -6.14 -21.06
C ALA A 232 -6.68 -4.62 -20.90
N ALA A 233 -6.79 -4.11 -19.66
CA ALA A 233 -6.76 -2.68 -19.38
C ALA A 233 -5.38 -2.07 -19.66
N LEU A 234 -4.29 -2.73 -19.26
CA LEU A 234 -2.93 -2.31 -19.60
C LEU A 234 -2.73 -2.23 -21.11
N PHE A 235 -3.19 -3.25 -21.85
CA PHE A 235 -3.16 -3.24 -23.30
C PHE A 235 -3.97 -2.06 -23.86
N GLN A 236 -5.20 -1.82 -23.40
CA GLN A 236 -6.00 -0.69 -23.89
C GLN A 236 -5.34 0.67 -23.61
N LEU A 237 -4.85 0.90 -22.39
CA LEU A 237 -4.16 2.14 -22.02
C LEU A 237 -2.91 2.36 -22.87
N SER A 238 -2.17 1.29 -23.18
CA SER A 238 -0.99 1.33 -24.06
C SER A 238 -1.29 1.88 -25.47
N GLN A 239 -2.53 1.77 -25.93
CA GLN A 239 -2.96 2.23 -27.26
C GLN A 239 -3.49 3.67 -27.27
N LEU A 240 -3.59 4.36 -26.14
CA LEU A 240 -4.29 5.65 -26.03
C LEU A 240 -3.37 6.77 -25.56
N GLY A 241 -3.31 7.88 -26.31
CA GLY A 241 -2.69 9.13 -25.84
C GLY A 241 -3.26 9.63 -24.51
N GLU A 242 -2.49 10.42 -23.74
CA GLU A 242 -2.94 10.94 -22.43
C GLU A 242 -4.31 11.64 -22.48
N LYS A 243 -4.55 12.44 -23.52
CA LYS A 243 -5.83 13.14 -23.73
C LYS A 243 -6.98 12.14 -23.84
N ALA A 244 -6.81 11.10 -24.65
CA ALA A 244 -7.82 10.07 -24.84
C ALA A 244 -8.04 9.23 -23.58
N ILE A 245 -6.99 8.99 -22.78
CA ILE A 245 -7.13 8.33 -21.47
C ILE A 245 -7.99 9.19 -20.54
N LYS A 246 -7.70 10.49 -20.40
CA LYS A 246 -8.47 11.39 -19.52
C LYS A 246 -9.93 11.54 -19.98
N GLU A 247 -10.19 11.56 -21.28
CA GLU A 247 -11.54 11.62 -21.85
C GLU A 247 -12.32 10.32 -21.60
N ARG A 248 -11.68 9.16 -21.76
CA ARG A 248 -12.31 7.85 -21.60
C ARG A 248 -12.43 7.41 -20.13
N TYR A 249 -11.50 7.85 -19.28
CA TYR A 249 -11.41 7.51 -17.87
C TYR A 249 -11.28 8.80 -17.03
N PRO A 250 -12.39 9.52 -16.77
CA PRO A 250 -12.34 10.80 -16.06
C PRO A 250 -11.76 10.74 -14.63
N SER A 251 -11.72 9.55 -14.03
CA SER A 251 -11.09 9.31 -12.73
C SER A 251 -9.56 9.37 -12.78
N VAL A 252 -8.94 9.17 -13.95
CA VAL A 252 -7.49 9.19 -14.14
C VAL A 252 -6.97 10.62 -14.14
N GLN A 253 -6.20 10.95 -13.11
CA GLN A 253 -5.56 12.26 -12.99
C GLN A 253 -4.15 12.25 -13.57
N LYS A 254 -3.43 11.13 -13.41
CA LYS A 254 -2.03 10.96 -13.82
C LYS A 254 -1.89 9.68 -14.64
N PRO A 255 -2.15 9.73 -15.96
CA PRO A 255 -2.19 8.54 -16.81
C PRO A 255 -0.97 7.62 -16.67
N LEU A 256 0.24 8.18 -16.64
CA LEU A 256 1.45 7.37 -16.53
C LEU A 256 1.66 6.77 -15.14
N ASP A 257 1.32 7.49 -14.06
CA ASP A 257 1.40 6.97 -12.69
C ASP A 257 0.37 5.83 -12.49
N ASP A 258 -0.84 5.99 -13.04
CA ASP A 258 -1.91 5.01 -12.97
C ASP A 258 -1.56 3.77 -13.82
N PHE A 259 -0.98 3.97 -15.02
CA PHE A 259 -0.45 2.89 -15.84
C PHE A 259 0.67 2.11 -15.14
N ALA A 260 1.61 2.79 -14.50
CA ALA A 260 2.68 2.15 -13.74
C ALA A 260 2.14 1.38 -12.52
N THR A 261 1.09 1.91 -11.86
CA THR A 261 0.39 1.25 -10.76
C THR A 261 -0.35 -0.01 -11.23
N MET A 262 -1.02 0.05 -12.38
CA MET A 262 -1.62 -1.10 -13.05
C MET A 262 -0.58 -2.19 -13.34
N LEU A 263 0.58 -1.79 -13.89
CA LEU A 263 1.65 -2.70 -14.26
C LEU A 263 2.30 -3.35 -13.03
N LEU A 264 2.46 -2.59 -11.94
CA LEU A 264 2.90 -3.13 -10.66
C LEU A 264 1.94 -4.20 -10.14
N THR A 265 0.63 -3.91 -10.19
CA THR A 265 -0.41 -4.85 -9.75
C THR A 265 -0.38 -6.13 -10.59
N TYR A 266 -0.32 -6.01 -11.91
CA TYR A 266 -0.16 -7.15 -12.81
C TYR A 266 1.10 -7.96 -12.51
N THR A 267 2.22 -7.30 -12.22
CA THR A 267 3.49 -7.96 -11.90
C THR A 267 3.38 -8.78 -10.61
N ILE A 268 2.73 -8.24 -9.57
CA ILE A 268 2.43 -8.97 -8.34
C ILE A 268 1.53 -10.16 -8.64
N MET A 269 0.39 -9.93 -9.30
CA MET A 269 -0.55 -11.02 -9.61
C MET A 269 0.10 -12.16 -10.38
N ARG A 270 0.91 -11.84 -11.40
CA ARG A 270 1.59 -12.82 -12.24
C ARG A 270 2.66 -13.61 -11.49
N ASN A 271 3.49 -12.96 -10.68
CA ASN A 271 4.58 -13.64 -9.96
C ASN A 271 4.06 -14.47 -8.78
N PHE A 272 3.02 -13.97 -8.11
CA PHE A 272 2.36 -14.66 -7.01
C PHE A 272 1.15 -15.48 -7.46
N GLY A 273 0.99 -15.82 -8.74
CA GLY A 273 -0.11 -16.69 -9.20
C GLY A 273 -1.52 -16.29 -8.73
N ILE A 274 -1.79 -14.98 -8.55
CA ILE A 274 -3.07 -14.46 -8.09
C ILE A 274 -3.96 -14.20 -9.31
N ASP A 275 -4.97 -15.03 -9.51
CA ASP A 275 -5.89 -14.86 -10.64
C ASP A 275 -6.92 -13.74 -10.42
N LYS A 276 -7.27 -13.46 -9.16
CA LYS A 276 -8.33 -12.52 -8.78
C LYS A 276 -8.01 -11.83 -7.45
N ILE A 277 -8.20 -10.51 -7.40
CA ILE A 277 -8.15 -9.71 -6.17
C ILE A 277 -9.54 -9.11 -5.91
N VAL A 278 -10.12 -9.42 -4.75
CA VAL A 278 -11.32 -8.75 -4.21
C VAL A 278 -10.88 -7.47 -3.52
N VAL A 279 -11.48 -6.34 -3.88
CA VAL A 279 -11.07 -5.04 -3.35
C VAL A 279 -11.87 -4.72 -2.10
N LEU A 280 -11.17 -4.51 -0.98
CA LEU A 280 -11.81 -4.06 0.24
C LEU A 280 -12.00 -2.53 0.21
N PRO A 281 -13.19 -2.02 0.56
CA PRO A 281 -13.47 -0.58 0.51
C PRO A 281 -12.78 0.13 1.67
N ILE A 282 -11.56 0.62 1.46
CA ILE A 282 -10.79 1.33 2.49
C ILE A 282 -11.18 2.82 2.54
N PRO A 283 -11.75 3.32 3.66
CA PRO A 283 -12.00 4.74 3.83
C PRO A 283 -10.66 5.46 4.09
N GLY A 284 -9.93 5.85 3.04
CA GLY A 284 -8.63 6.51 3.21
C GLY A 284 -7.46 5.58 2.87
N SER A 285 -6.69 5.14 3.86
CA SER A 285 -5.59 4.17 3.72
C SER A 285 -5.86 2.92 4.57
N SER A 286 -5.08 1.85 4.37
CA SER A 286 -5.13 0.66 5.23
C SER A 286 -4.95 1.03 6.70
N LEU A 287 -3.84 1.70 7.03
CA LEU A 287 -3.56 2.16 8.40
C LEU A 287 -4.64 3.05 9.00
N ALA A 288 -5.17 4.03 8.24
CA ALA A 288 -6.22 4.90 8.72
C ALA A 288 -7.53 4.14 9.00
N SER A 289 -7.81 3.11 8.19
CA SER A 289 -8.94 2.20 8.38
C SER A 289 -8.74 1.31 9.60
N ALA A 290 -7.51 0.80 9.80
CA ALA A 290 -7.11 0.03 10.98
C ALA A 290 -7.44 0.78 12.27
N VAL A 291 -6.97 2.02 12.38
CA VAL A 291 -7.20 2.87 13.58
C VAL A 291 -8.67 3.09 13.87
N LYS A 292 -9.51 3.17 12.83
CA LYS A 292 -10.96 3.36 12.99
C LYS A 292 -11.68 2.08 13.45
N LEU A 293 -11.25 0.92 12.96
CA LEU A 293 -12.01 -0.32 13.09
C LEU A 293 -11.48 -1.24 14.19
N LEU A 294 -10.17 -1.25 14.44
CA LEU A 294 -9.52 -2.12 15.43
C LEU A 294 -9.85 -1.81 16.91
N PRO A 295 -10.15 -0.57 17.35
CA PRO A 295 -10.57 -0.31 18.73
C PRO A 295 -11.87 -1.03 19.13
N HIS A 296 -12.68 -1.45 18.15
CA HIS A 296 -13.89 -2.25 18.36
C HIS A 296 -13.65 -3.76 18.23
N TRP A 297 -12.44 -4.17 17.81
CA TRP A 297 -12.07 -5.54 17.50
C TRP A 297 -11.36 -6.25 18.68
N THR A 298 -11.75 -5.93 19.91
CA THR A 298 -11.07 -6.37 21.13
C THR A 298 -11.65 -7.63 21.78
N SER A 299 -12.61 -8.33 21.18
CA SER A 299 -13.30 -9.43 21.88
C SER A 299 -13.62 -10.70 21.07
N ALA A 300 -13.23 -10.83 19.80
CA ALA A 300 -13.85 -11.88 18.96
C ALA A 300 -12.95 -12.76 18.06
N SER A 301 -11.61 -12.65 18.03
CA SER A 301 -10.82 -13.44 17.07
C SER A 301 -9.98 -14.56 17.71
N ARG A 302 -10.17 -15.78 17.19
CA ARG A 302 -9.43 -17.03 17.50
C ARG A 302 -7.91 -16.95 17.20
N TYR A 303 -7.42 -15.81 16.74
CA TYR A 303 -6.05 -15.58 16.28
C TYR A 303 -5.13 -14.95 17.35
N THR A 304 -5.55 -14.97 18.61
CA THR A 304 -4.84 -14.36 19.75
C THR A 304 -3.94 -15.33 20.53
N GLN A 305 -3.75 -16.57 20.06
CA GLN A 305 -2.96 -17.60 20.77
C GLN A 305 -1.86 -18.20 19.87
N PRO A 306 -0.63 -18.42 20.38
CA PRO A 306 0.53 -18.81 19.57
C PRO A 306 0.77 -20.33 19.58
N TYR A 307 0.66 -20.99 18.44
CA TYR A 307 1.22 -22.33 18.21
C TYR A 307 1.85 -22.32 16.81
N TRP A 308 3.18 -22.46 16.71
CA TRP A 308 3.93 -22.25 15.44
C TRP A 308 5.12 -23.20 15.30
N THR A 309 5.23 -23.97 14.21
CA THR A 309 6.47 -24.66 13.81
C THR A 309 6.76 -24.65 12.28
N GLY A 310 8.03 -24.38 11.89
CA GLY A 310 8.70 -24.67 10.58
C GLY A 310 8.32 -23.80 9.35
N VAL A 311 9.13 -23.55 8.29
CA VAL A 311 10.51 -23.87 7.81
C VAL A 311 11.01 -22.69 6.93
N ALA A 312 12.32 -22.45 6.80
CA ALA A 312 12.91 -21.22 6.21
C ALA A 312 13.43 -21.30 4.76
N SER A 313 13.31 -20.18 4.01
CA SER A 313 14.12 -19.88 2.80
C SER A 313 14.37 -18.37 2.60
N SER A 314 15.49 -18.02 1.96
CA SER A 314 16.30 -16.82 2.16
C SER A 314 15.85 -15.47 1.56
N GLN A 315 14.56 -15.29 1.24
CA GLN A 315 13.96 -13.97 0.93
C GLN A 315 12.55 -13.79 1.51
N PHE A 316 12.01 -14.85 2.09
CA PHE A 316 10.83 -14.82 2.93
C PHE A 316 11.36 -14.67 4.35
N ASP A 317 10.91 -13.65 5.09
CA ASP A 317 11.10 -13.68 6.54
C ASP A 317 10.19 -14.78 7.08
N SER A 318 10.69 -16.02 7.08
CA SER A 318 10.22 -17.06 7.98
C SER A 318 10.81 -16.78 9.37
N MET A 319 10.62 -15.56 9.88
CA MET A 319 10.83 -15.31 11.30
C MET A 319 9.55 -15.68 12.02
N HIS A 320 9.72 -16.61 12.96
CA HIS A 320 8.75 -17.18 13.86
C HIS A 320 8.23 -16.13 14.86
N GLU A 321 7.58 -15.07 14.38
CA GLU A 321 6.87 -14.13 15.24
C GLU A 321 5.35 -14.26 15.04
N PRO A 322 4.58 -14.54 16.11
CA PRO A 322 3.12 -14.52 16.03
C PRO A 322 2.64 -13.16 15.52
N LEU A 323 1.54 -13.14 14.77
CA LEU A 323 0.79 -11.93 14.48
C LEU A 323 0.49 -11.22 15.82
N ASN A 324 1.24 -10.17 16.15
CA ASN A 324 1.20 -9.57 17.48
C ASN A 324 0.10 -8.51 17.57
N ILE A 325 -1.14 -8.95 17.31
CA ILE A 325 -2.34 -8.12 17.37
C ILE A 325 -2.47 -7.50 18.77
N THR A 326 -2.01 -8.17 19.83
CA THR A 326 -2.09 -7.65 21.21
C THR A 326 -1.19 -6.43 21.44
N THR A 327 0.04 -6.41 20.95
CA THR A 327 0.91 -5.23 21.02
C THR A 327 0.33 -4.09 20.17
N ILE A 328 -0.22 -4.43 19.01
CA ILE A 328 -0.91 -3.52 18.10
C ILE A 328 -2.13 -2.88 18.77
N VAL A 329 -3.07 -3.66 19.31
CA VAL A 329 -4.28 -3.19 20.02
C VAL A 329 -3.92 -2.39 21.28
N ASN A 330 -2.85 -2.77 22.00
CA ASN A 330 -2.38 -2.04 23.17
C ASN A 330 -1.82 -0.65 22.81
N ALA A 331 -1.23 -0.48 21.61
CA ALA A 331 -0.86 0.83 21.10
C ALA A 331 -2.08 1.74 20.85
N PHE A 332 -3.28 1.17 20.65
CA PHE A 332 -4.53 1.91 20.39
C PHE A 332 -5.51 1.97 21.57
N ARG A 333 -5.11 1.70 22.83
CA ARG A 333 -6.07 1.75 23.94
C ARG A 333 -6.79 3.10 24.09
N PRO A 334 -8.12 3.14 24.33
CA PRO A 334 -8.95 4.35 24.19
C PRO A 334 -8.87 5.34 25.36
N GLU A 335 -8.14 5.01 26.42
CA GLU A 335 -8.38 5.54 27.76
C GLU A 335 -8.02 7.03 27.96
N LYS A 336 -7.48 7.76 26.96
CA LYS A 336 -7.35 9.25 26.97
C LYS A 336 -6.76 9.92 25.72
N ARG A 337 -6.65 9.27 24.56
CA ARG A 337 -5.92 9.82 23.40
C ARG A 337 -6.78 9.98 22.15
N ALA A 338 -6.70 11.14 21.50
CA ALA A 338 -7.16 11.27 20.12
C ALA A 338 -6.11 10.62 19.21
N GLN A 339 -6.36 9.37 18.81
CA GLN A 339 -5.48 8.65 17.90
C GLN A 339 -5.75 9.10 16.47
N PHE A 340 -4.86 9.93 15.96
CA PHE A 340 -4.56 9.95 14.53
C PHE A 340 -3.31 9.10 14.33
N SER A 341 -3.17 8.46 13.18
CA SER A 341 -1.99 7.66 12.86
C SER A 341 -1.55 8.08 11.48
N LEU A 342 -0.44 8.80 11.46
CA LEU A 342 0.20 9.31 10.27
C LEU A 342 0.63 8.13 9.35
N CYS A 343 0.69 8.10 8.01
CA CYS A 343 -0.33 8.39 7.01
C CYS A 343 -1.15 9.62 7.37
N ILE A 344 -0.71 10.82 6.96
CA ILE A 344 -1.37 12.05 7.40
C ILE A 344 -2.82 12.05 6.89
N THR A 345 -3.72 11.61 7.76
CA THR A 345 -5.16 11.60 7.54
C THR A 345 -5.84 12.22 8.76
N CYS A 346 -6.47 13.39 8.61
CA CYS A 346 -7.03 14.22 9.70
C CYS A 346 -8.56 14.28 9.60
N PRO A 347 -9.36 14.03 10.63
CA PRO A 347 -10.79 14.33 10.56
C PRO A 347 -11.01 15.82 10.47
N LEU A 348 -11.54 16.27 9.33
CA LEU A 348 -12.13 17.59 9.21
C LEU A 348 -13.63 17.42 9.09
N ALA A 349 -14.37 17.59 10.18
CA ALA A 349 -15.80 17.84 10.12
C ALA A 349 -16.01 19.31 9.73
N PHE A 350 -16.42 19.57 8.50
CA PHE A 350 -17.03 20.84 8.14
C PHE A 350 -18.54 20.64 8.11
N ASN A 351 -19.24 21.26 9.05
CA ASN A 351 -20.64 21.62 8.83
C ASN A 351 -20.64 22.81 7.88
N LYS A 352 -21.23 22.64 6.69
CA LYS A 352 -22.14 23.62 6.11
C LYS A 352 -23.30 22.89 5.48
#